data_AF-A0A2V6KAC7-F1
#
_entry.id   AF-A0A2V6KAC7-F1
#
_cell.length_a   1.000
_cell.length_b   1.000
_cell.length_c   1.000
_cell.angle_alpha   90.00
_cell.angle_beta   90.00
_cell.angle_gamma   90.00
#
_symmetry.space_group_name_H-M   'P 1'
#
loop_
_entity.id
_entity.type
_entity.pdbx_description
1 polymer ?
#
loop_
_entity_poly.entity_id
_entity_poly.type
_entity_poly.pdbx_seq_one_letter_code
_entity_poly.pdbx_strand_id
1 'polypeptide(L)'
;MLSSFAVVALSWTFNSPNRSAKSPFASPGRTNQPRTLAFTDRVAYQRAIEEVYWRHRTWSAENGAEKPSLDKVMSQAQIEKKVENYLRNSQLLAHYWRQPLTPEQLQAEMERMVRHTRQPEVLREIFAALGNDPYVIAECLARPALADRLARNWYAHDERFHGDLKRRAEADVLSHGSVERMKQTSGAYSEIEWIKSDEKPVVGKGPRLPSPQLAGEV
;
A
#
# COMPACT_ATOMS: atom_id res chain seq x y z
N MET A 1 -7.98 59.08 -19.38
CA MET A 1 -8.45 57.70 -19.19
C MET A 1 -7.23 56.79 -19.29
N LEU A 2 -6.82 56.25 -18.15
CA LEU A 2 -5.65 55.37 -18.00
C LEU A 2 -5.90 54.01 -18.69
N SER A 3 -4.83 53.36 -19.14
CA SER A 3 -4.55 51.99 -18.69
C SER A 3 -3.10 51.61 -18.98
N SER A 4 -2.37 51.48 -17.89
CA SER A 4 -1.03 50.93 -17.76
C SER A 4 -1.17 49.42 -17.54
N PHE A 5 -0.47 48.59 -18.30
CA PHE A 5 -0.40 47.14 -18.06
C PHE A 5 0.99 46.78 -17.53
N ALA A 6 1.04 46.32 -16.27
CA ALA A 6 2.23 45.78 -15.63
C ALA A 6 2.34 44.27 -15.91
N VAL A 7 3.47 43.83 -16.46
CA VAL A 7 3.85 42.42 -16.55
C VAL A 7 4.62 42.07 -15.28
N VAL A 8 4.03 41.25 -14.41
CA VAL A 8 4.69 40.72 -13.22
C VAL A 8 5.19 39.32 -13.54
N ALA A 9 6.52 39.19 -13.72
CA ALA A 9 7.18 37.90 -13.74
C ALA A 9 7.53 37.49 -12.29
N LEU A 10 6.86 36.48 -11.76
CA LEU A 10 7.22 35.86 -10.48
C LEU A 10 8.34 34.83 -10.72
N SER A 11 9.59 35.23 -10.49
CA SER A 11 10.71 34.31 -10.33
C SER A 11 10.63 33.65 -8.95
N TRP A 12 10.34 32.35 -8.90
CA TRP A 12 10.35 31.58 -7.65
C TRP A 12 11.80 31.18 -7.33
N THR A 13 12.50 31.98 -6.51
CA THR A 13 13.73 31.52 -5.86
C THR A 13 13.36 30.74 -4.60
N PHE A 14 13.44 29.42 -4.67
CA PHE A 14 13.24 28.54 -3.51
C PHE A 14 14.47 28.63 -2.58
N ASN A 15 14.43 29.56 -1.63
CA ASN A 15 15.41 29.64 -0.56
C ASN A 15 15.09 28.58 0.50
N SER A 16 15.73 27.42 0.43
CA SER A 16 15.59 26.38 1.46
C SER A 16 16.61 26.62 2.58
N PRO A 17 16.19 26.99 3.81
CA PRO A 17 17.12 27.06 4.92
C PRO A 17 17.55 25.64 5.27
N ASN A 18 18.78 25.31 4.88
CA ASN A 18 19.48 24.08 5.22
C ASN A 18 19.66 23.99 6.75
N ARG A 19 18.68 23.39 7.44
CA ARG A 19 18.85 22.88 8.81
C ARG A 19 19.02 21.37 8.72
N SER A 20 20.27 20.95 8.74
CA SER A 20 20.68 19.55 8.86
C SER A 20 20.16 18.99 10.20
N ALA A 21 18.97 18.39 10.17
CA ALA A 21 18.51 17.52 11.24
C ALA A 21 19.29 16.20 11.10
N LYS A 22 20.21 15.96 12.03
CA LYS A 22 20.98 14.71 12.10
C LYS A 22 20.00 13.53 12.13
N SER A 23 20.03 12.69 11.10
CA SER A 23 19.24 11.47 11.05
C SER A 23 19.65 10.55 12.20
N PRO A 24 18.71 10.02 13.00
CA PRO A 24 19.01 9.07 14.08
C PRO A 24 19.60 7.74 13.57
N PHE A 25 19.67 7.54 12.24
CA PHE A 25 20.25 6.35 11.62
C PHE A 25 21.71 6.54 11.15
N ALA A 26 22.33 7.70 11.38
CA ALA A 26 23.72 7.93 11.01
C ALA A 26 24.69 7.21 11.98
N SER A 27 24.98 5.94 11.72
CA SER A 27 26.09 5.21 12.34
C SER A 27 27.39 5.38 11.53
N PRO A 28 28.54 5.60 12.17
CA PRO A 28 29.82 5.70 11.48
C PRO A 28 30.36 4.29 11.16
N GLY A 29 30.68 4.07 9.88
CA GLY A 29 31.71 3.11 9.44
C GLY A 29 31.48 1.64 9.79
N ARG A 30 30.70 0.93 8.96
CA ARG A 30 30.88 -0.52 8.76
C ARG A 30 31.09 -0.77 7.27
N THR A 31 32.18 -1.43 6.93
CA THR A 31 32.58 -1.77 5.57
C THR A 31 31.40 -2.39 4.81
N ASN A 32 31.01 -1.72 3.71
CA ASN A 32 29.88 -2.08 2.85
C ASN A 32 30.24 -3.29 1.98
N GLN A 33 30.37 -4.47 2.61
CA GLN A 33 30.20 -5.72 1.89
C GLN A 33 28.70 -5.86 1.61
N PRO A 34 28.27 -6.22 0.38
CA PRO A 34 26.87 -6.48 0.08
C PRO A 34 26.43 -7.74 0.83
N ARG A 35 26.13 -7.59 2.12
CA ARG A 35 25.45 -8.60 2.91
C ARG A 35 24.16 -8.86 2.17
N THR A 36 23.91 -10.10 1.80
CA THR A 36 22.65 -10.51 1.18
C THR A 36 21.98 -11.45 2.16
N LEU A 37 20.76 -11.12 2.60
CA LEU A 37 19.99 -12.01 3.48
C LEU A 37 19.57 -13.27 2.73
N ALA A 38 19.88 -14.43 3.31
CA ALA A 38 19.40 -15.70 2.81
C ALA A 38 17.87 -15.79 2.93
N PHE A 39 17.25 -16.63 2.10
CA PHE A 39 15.80 -16.82 2.13
C PHE A 39 15.32 -17.32 3.50
N THR A 40 16.04 -18.26 4.10
CA THR A 40 15.75 -18.79 5.44
C THR A 40 15.75 -17.71 6.52
N ASP A 41 16.72 -16.78 6.47
CA ASP A 41 16.81 -15.67 7.41
C ASP A 41 15.61 -14.73 7.24
N ARG A 42 15.26 -14.41 5.99
CA ARG A 42 14.08 -13.60 5.67
C ARG A 42 12.79 -14.23 6.20
N VAL A 43 12.66 -15.54 6.10
CA VAL A 43 11.51 -16.28 6.63
C VAL A 43 11.47 -16.22 8.15
N ALA A 44 12.61 -16.38 8.83
CA ALA A 44 12.69 -16.24 10.27
C ALA A 44 12.31 -14.82 10.74
N TYR A 45 12.83 -13.79 10.06
CA TYR A 45 12.47 -12.39 10.34
C TYR A 45 11.00 -12.11 10.03
N GLN A 46 10.46 -12.63 8.93
CA GLN A 46 9.05 -12.49 8.60
C GLN A 46 8.19 -13.10 9.71
N ARG A 47 8.52 -14.30 10.19
CA ARG A 47 7.84 -14.94 11.31
C ARG A 47 7.86 -14.07 12.57
N ALA A 48 9.01 -13.48 12.91
CA ALA A 48 9.14 -12.60 14.06
C ALA A 48 8.25 -11.35 13.94
N ILE A 49 8.15 -10.76 12.74
CA ILE A 49 7.24 -9.64 12.46
C ILE A 49 5.78 -10.07 12.62
N GLU A 50 5.40 -11.21 12.04
CA GLU A 50 4.03 -11.75 12.13
C GLU A 50 3.64 -12.08 13.58
N GLU A 51 4.58 -12.53 14.41
CA GLU A 51 4.33 -12.77 15.84
C GLU A 51 3.97 -11.49 16.58
N VAL A 52 4.70 -10.39 16.30
CA VAL A 52 4.38 -9.07 16.88
C VAL A 52 3.01 -8.61 16.39
N TYR A 53 2.73 -8.66 15.09
CA TYR A 53 1.41 -8.30 14.56
C TYR A 53 0.30 -9.17 15.14
N TRP A 54 0.51 -10.48 15.22
CA TRP A 54 -0.46 -11.40 15.77
C TRP A 54 -0.76 -11.05 17.21
N ARG A 55 0.24 -10.80 18.07
CA ARG A 55 0.05 -10.37 19.47
C ARG A 55 -0.85 -9.15 19.59
N HIS A 56 -0.63 -8.14 18.75
CA HIS A 56 -1.39 -6.88 18.77
C HIS A 56 -2.75 -6.95 18.03
N ARG A 57 -3.05 -8.04 17.32
CA ARG A 57 -4.34 -8.22 16.65
C ARG A 57 -5.47 -8.41 17.65
N THR A 58 -6.55 -7.64 17.52
CA THR A 58 -7.74 -7.77 18.37
C THR A 58 -8.32 -9.18 18.27
N TRP A 59 -8.54 -9.81 19.42
CA TRP A 59 -9.18 -11.11 19.56
C TRP A 59 -10.47 -10.91 20.36
N SER A 60 -11.63 -11.21 19.76
CA SER A 60 -12.93 -10.94 20.37
C SER A 60 -13.17 -11.87 21.56
N ALA A 61 -13.78 -11.34 22.62
CA ALA A 61 -14.24 -12.13 23.77
C ALA A 61 -15.33 -13.13 23.38
N GLU A 62 -16.10 -12.86 22.30
CA GLU A 62 -17.12 -13.78 21.76
C GLU A 62 -16.53 -15.09 21.22
N ASN A 63 -15.23 -15.11 20.91
CA ASN A 63 -14.57 -16.35 20.48
C ASN A 63 -14.47 -17.36 21.64
N GLY A 64 -14.66 -16.94 22.89
CA GLY A 64 -14.71 -17.76 24.11
C GLY A 64 -13.41 -18.49 24.48
N ALA A 65 -12.48 -18.60 23.53
CA ALA A 65 -11.22 -19.30 23.64
C ALA A 65 -10.04 -18.34 23.81
N GLU A 66 -8.99 -18.83 24.46
CA GLU A 66 -7.69 -18.18 24.46
C GLU A 66 -7.20 -17.92 23.03
N LYS A 67 -6.47 -16.81 22.86
CA LYS A 67 -5.94 -16.45 21.55
C LYS A 67 -4.96 -17.54 21.09
N PRO A 68 -5.19 -18.17 19.91
CA PRO A 68 -4.35 -19.26 19.45
C PRO A 68 -2.93 -18.76 19.15
N SER A 69 -1.96 -19.66 19.15
CA SER A 69 -0.59 -19.34 18.72
C SER A 69 -0.53 -18.99 17.23
N LEU A 70 0.54 -18.29 16.81
CA LEU A 70 0.74 -17.94 15.40
C LEU A 70 0.70 -19.18 14.50
N ASP A 71 1.34 -20.28 14.91
CA ASP A 71 1.38 -21.54 14.13
C ASP A 71 0.03 -22.16 13.85
N LYS A 72 -0.97 -21.88 14.71
CA LYS A 72 -2.34 -22.38 14.51
C LYS A 72 -3.11 -21.58 13.47
N VAL A 73 -2.74 -20.32 13.24
CA VAL A 73 -3.45 -19.41 12.32
C VAL A 73 -2.66 -19.12 11.04
N MET A 74 -1.36 -19.36 11.04
CA MET A 74 -0.48 -19.15 9.91
C MET A 74 0.58 -20.24 9.85
N SER A 75 0.57 -21.02 8.78
CA SER A 75 1.57 -22.07 8.57
C SER A 75 2.90 -21.49 8.13
N GLN A 76 3.96 -22.27 8.33
CA GLN A 76 5.30 -21.95 7.84
C GLN A 76 5.32 -21.67 6.32
N ALA A 77 4.59 -22.47 5.53
CA ALA A 77 4.47 -22.28 4.08
C ALA A 77 3.80 -20.93 3.71
N GLN A 78 2.86 -20.42 4.52
CA GLN A 78 2.27 -19.10 4.29
C GLN A 78 3.26 -17.96 4.56
N ILE A 79 4.15 -18.13 5.55
CA ILE A 79 5.22 -17.17 5.84
C ILE A 79 6.24 -17.16 4.69
N GLU A 80 6.66 -18.34 4.23
CA GLU A 80 7.51 -18.48 3.04
C GLU A 80 6.87 -17.82 1.82
N LYS A 81 5.57 -18.03 1.62
CA LYS A 81 4.85 -17.41 0.51
C LYS A 81 4.84 -15.89 0.57
N LYS A 82 4.72 -15.30 1.76
CA LYS A 82 4.85 -13.85 1.94
C LYS A 82 6.23 -13.36 1.51
N VAL A 83 7.29 -14.08 1.89
CA VAL A 83 8.67 -13.77 1.50
C VAL A 83 8.85 -13.83 -0.01
N GLU A 84 8.40 -14.92 -0.65
CA GLU A 84 8.41 -15.04 -2.10
C GLU A 84 7.67 -13.88 -2.79
N ASN A 85 6.49 -13.53 -2.30
CA ASN A 85 5.63 -12.53 -2.93
C ASN A 85 6.31 -11.15 -2.95
N TYR A 86 6.89 -10.69 -1.84
CA TYR A 86 7.53 -9.37 -1.85
C TYR A 86 8.85 -9.35 -2.63
N LEU A 87 9.58 -10.47 -2.68
CA LEU A 87 10.77 -10.60 -3.52
C LEU A 87 10.38 -10.57 -5.00
N ARG A 88 9.30 -11.25 -5.38
CA ARG A 88 8.71 -11.21 -6.71
C ARG A 88 8.26 -9.79 -7.07
N ASN A 89 7.59 -9.07 -6.17
CA ASN A 89 7.21 -7.67 -6.41
C ASN A 89 8.45 -6.79 -6.64
N SER A 90 9.52 -6.99 -5.86
CA SER A 90 10.78 -6.27 -6.07
C SER A 90 11.41 -6.57 -7.44
N GLN A 91 11.36 -7.83 -7.88
CA GLN A 91 11.82 -8.25 -9.21
C GLN A 91 10.95 -7.67 -10.33
N LEU A 92 9.62 -7.64 -10.17
CA LEU A 92 8.71 -7.04 -11.15
C LEU A 92 9.03 -5.57 -11.38
N LEU A 93 9.25 -4.80 -10.30
CA LEU A 93 9.68 -3.40 -10.37
C LEU A 93 10.97 -3.24 -11.19
N ALA A 94 11.97 -4.07 -10.96
CA ALA A 94 13.24 -4.01 -11.68
C ALA A 94 13.12 -4.41 -13.16
N HIS A 95 12.42 -5.51 -13.46
CA HIS A 95 12.42 -6.09 -14.80
C HIS A 95 11.33 -5.51 -15.71
N TYR A 96 10.11 -5.37 -15.20
CA TYR A 96 8.96 -4.97 -15.98
C TYR A 96 8.83 -3.44 -16.09
N TRP A 97 9.10 -2.73 -15.00
CA TRP A 97 9.00 -1.26 -14.93
C TRP A 97 10.35 -0.54 -14.96
N ARG A 98 11.49 -1.26 -14.95
CA ARG A 98 12.85 -0.67 -14.94
C ARG A 98 13.09 0.29 -13.78
N GLN A 99 12.43 0.04 -12.65
CA GLN A 99 12.50 0.82 -11.41
C GLN A 99 12.95 -0.07 -10.24
N PRO A 100 14.22 -0.51 -10.21
CA PRO A 100 14.72 -1.29 -9.08
C PRO A 100 14.68 -0.45 -7.79
N LEU A 101 14.32 -1.09 -6.67
CA LEU A 101 14.32 -0.43 -5.36
C LEU A 101 15.74 -0.09 -4.92
N THR A 102 16.02 1.19 -4.68
CA THR A 102 17.33 1.66 -4.22
C THR A 102 17.44 1.68 -2.69
N PRO A 103 18.65 1.61 -2.13
CA PRO A 103 18.86 1.76 -0.69
C PRO A 103 18.28 3.06 -0.11
N GLU A 104 18.37 4.16 -0.85
CA GLU A 104 17.86 5.47 -0.44
C GLU A 104 16.33 5.45 -0.34
N GLN A 105 15.65 4.74 -1.26
CA GLN A 105 14.20 4.57 -1.21
C GLN A 105 13.77 3.72 -0.01
N LEU A 106 14.56 2.69 0.34
CA LEU A 106 14.29 1.89 1.54
C LEU A 106 14.50 2.70 2.82
N GLN A 107 15.56 3.50 2.88
CA GLN A 107 15.82 4.42 3.99
C GLN A 107 14.68 5.44 4.14
N ALA A 108 14.24 6.06 3.03
CA ALA A 108 13.11 6.98 3.03
C ALA A 108 11.81 6.32 3.49
N GLU A 109 11.57 5.05 3.11
CA GLU A 109 10.41 4.30 3.57
C GLU A 109 10.48 4.00 5.07
N MET A 110 11.66 3.66 5.61
CA MET A 110 11.85 3.51 7.06
C MET A 110 11.56 4.81 7.80
N GLU A 111 12.06 5.95 7.31
CA GLU A 111 11.77 7.25 7.89
C GLU A 111 10.28 7.60 7.83
N ARG A 112 9.62 7.28 6.71
CA ARG A 112 8.16 7.44 6.57
C ARG A 112 7.41 6.59 7.60
N MET A 113 7.80 5.33 7.82
CA MET A 113 7.19 4.45 8.82
C MET A 113 7.32 5.05 10.22
N VAL A 114 8.51 5.53 10.59
CA VAL A 114 8.75 6.14 11.90
C VAL A 114 7.94 7.43 12.09
N ARG A 115 7.87 8.29 11.07
CA ARG A 115 7.17 9.59 11.16
C ARG A 115 5.65 9.48 11.15
N HIS A 116 5.10 8.49 10.44
CA HIS A 116 3.67 8.46 10.12
C HIS A 116 2.95 7.20 10.63
N THR A 117 3.60 6.33 11.40
CA THR A 117 2.92 5.21 12.04
C THR A 117 1.90 5.72 13.07
N ARG A 118 0.73 5.07 13.12
CA ARG A 118 -0.27 5.29 14.18
C ARG A 118 -0.02 4.42 15.42
N GLN A 119 0.90 3.46 15.33
CA GLN A 119 1.25 2.53 16.40
C GLN A 119 2.77 2.53 16.59
N PRO A 120 3.35 3.59 17.17
CA PRO A 120 4.79 3.71 17.36
C PRO A 120 5.36 2.61 18.25
N GLU A 121 4.64 2.19 19.30
CA GLU A 121 5.11 1.13 20.19
C GLU A 121 5.19 -0.25 19.49
N VAL A 122 4.20 -0.58 18.66
CA VAL A 122 4.24 -1.81 17.84
C VAL A 122 5.41 -1.76 16.86
N LEU A 123 5.69 -0.60 16.25
CA LEU A 123 6.84 -0.44 15.36
C LEU A 123 8.18 -0.64 16.11
N ARG A 124 8.29 -0.15 17.35
CA ARG A 124 9.47 -0.39 18.21
C ARG A 124 9.64 -1.86 18.53
N GLU A 125 8.56 -2.58 18.87
CA GLU A 125 8.60 -4.02 19.10
C GLU A 125 9.06 -4.78 17.86
N ILE A 126 8.59 -4.39 16.67
CA ILE A 126 9.05 -4.97 15.40
C ILE A 126 10.54 -4.72 15.21
N PHE A 127 11.02 -3.49 15.43
CA PHE A 127 12.45 -3.18 15.30
C PHE A 127 13.29 -4.02 16.26
N ALA A 128 12.83 -4.17 17.51
CA ALA A 128 13.48 -5.03 18.49
C ALA A 128 13.49 -6.52 18.08
N ALA A 129 12.38 -7.02 17.52
CA ALA A 129 12.28 -8.38 16.99
C ALA A 129 13.23 -8.62 15.80
N LEU A 130 13.59 -7.56 15.07
CA LEU A 130 14.59 -7.57 13.99
C LEU A 130 16.01 -7.25 14.49
N GLY A 131 16.24 -7.27 15.81
CA GLY A 131 17.55 -7.03 16.43
C GLY A 131 18.02 -5.58 16.36
N ASN A 132 17.14 -4.64 16.03
CA ASN A 132 17.47 -3.24 15.75
C ASN A 132 18.57 -3.08 14.67
N ASP A 133 18.72 -4.06 13.76
CA ASP A 133 19.67 -3.99 12.64
C ASP A 133 19.04 -3.18 11.49
N PRO A 134 19.56 -1.99 11.13
CA PRO A 134 18.98 -1.16 10.08
C PRO A 134 18.90 -1.87 8.73
N TYR A 135 19.86 -2.73 8.42
CA TYR A 135 19.87 -3.48 7.17
C TYR A 135 18.74 -4.52 7.13
N VAL A 136 18.53 -5.24 8.23
CA VAL A 136 17.43 -6.21 8.35
C VAL A 136 16.08 -5.50 8.30
N ILE A 137 15.94 -4.35 8.98
CA ILE A 137 14.70 -3.56 8.95
C ILE A 137 14.41 -3.06 7.53
N ALA A 138 15.42 -2.56 6.81
CA ALA A 138 15.27 -2.13 5.43
C ALA A 138 14.81 -3.30 4.53
N GLU A 139 15.41 -4.47 4.68
CA GLU A 139 15.19 -5.62 3.80
C GLU A 139 13.94 -6.44 4.09
N CYS A 140 13.54 -6.55 5.36
CA CYS A 140 12.46 -7.43 5.82
C CYS A 140 11.20 -6.68 6.23
N LEU A 141 11.26 -5.35 6.44
CA LEU A 141 10.09 -4.54 6.78
C LEU A 141 9.81 -3.44 5.75
N ALA A 142 10.82 -2.63 5.42
CA ALA A 142 10.63 -1.52 4.49
C ALA A 142 10.47 -1.98 3.03
N ARG A 143 11.34 -2.88 2.56
CA ARG A 143 11.29 -3.43 1.20
C ARG A 143 9.95 -4.11 0.90
N PRO A 144 9.40 -4.99 1.76
CA PRO A 144 8.11 -5.60 1.49
C PRO A 144 6.97 -4.57 1.36
N ALA A 145 6.89 -3.61 2.28
CA ALA A 145 5.87 -2.57 2.25
C ALA A 145 5.98 -1.67 1.01
N LEU A 146 7.21 -1.27 0.64
CA LEU A 146 7.46 -0.42 -0.50
C LEU A 146 7.24 -1.15 -1.82
N ALA A 147 7.78 -2.37 -1.96
CA ALA A 147 7.67 -3.16 -3.19
C ALA A 147 6.21 -3.45 -3.54
N ASP A 148 5.42 -3.86 -2.55
CA ASP A 148 4.01 -4.15 -2.74
C ASP A 148 3.20 -2.89 -3.10
N ARG A 149 3.44 -1.76 -2.40
CA ARG A 149 2.80 -0.48 -2.73
C ARG A 149 3.13 -0.01 -4.15
N LEU A 150 4.41 -0.04 -4.53
CA LEU A 150 4.82 0.41 -5.85
C LEU A 150 4.31 -0.54 -6.93
N ALA A 151 4.45 -1.85 -6.79
CA ALA A 151 3.97 -2.81 -7.78
C ALA A 151 2.45 -2.64 -8.04
N ARG A 152 1.66 -2.46 -6.98
CA ARG A 152 0.22 -2.18 -7.11
C ARG A 152 -0.07 -0.84 -7.78
N ASN A 153 0.67 0.21 -7.43
CA ASN A 153 0.48 1.53 -8.04
C ASN A 153 0.85 1.53 -9.53
N TRP A 154 2.01 0.99 -9.89
CA TRP A 154 2.46 0.90 -11.28
C TRP A 154 1.50 0.07 -12.12
N TYR A 155 1.07 -1.10 -11.63
CA TYR A 155 0.08 -1.91 -12.34
C TYR A 155 -1.21 -1.14 -12.61
N ALA A 156 -1.79 -0.50 -11.59
CA ALA A 156 -3.06 0.21 -11.70
C ALA A 156 -3.06 1.38 -12.71
N HIS A 157 -1.90 1.95 -13.02
CA HIS A 157 -1.75 3.08 -13.95
C HIS A 157 -1.03 2.72 -15.25
N ASP A 158 -0.74 1.43 -15.48
CA ASP A 158 -0.05 0.99 -16.69
C ASP A 158 -1.05 0.86 -17.84
N GLU A 159 -0.99 1.80 -18.78
CA GLU A 159 -1.85 1.81 -19.97
C GLU A 159 -1.63 0.55 -20.85
N ARG A 160 -0.52 -0.18 -20.73
CA ARG A 160 -0.33 -1.45 -21.45
C ARG A 160 -1.29 -2.54 -20.98
N PHE A 161 -1.73 -2.48 -19.71
CA PHE A 161 -2.70 -3.42 -19.15
C PHE A 161 -4.12 -2.87 -19.17
N HIS A 162 -4.28 -1.56 -18.97
CA HIS A 162 -5.57 -0.94 -18.76
C HIS A 162 -6.06 -0.10 -19.94
N GLY A 163 -5.22 0.27 -20.90
CA GLY A 163 -5.54 1.25 -21.93
C GLY A 163 -6.65 0.82 -22.88
N ASP A 164 -6.67 -0.43 -23.32
CA ASP A 164 -7.74 -0.94 -24.19
C ASP A 164 -9.08 -1.06 -23.45
N LEU A 165 -9.03 -1.42 -22.17
CA LEU A 165 -10.22 -1.47 -21.33
C LEU A 165 -10.75 -0.05 -21.06
N LYS A 166 -9.86 0.87 -20.69
CA LYS A 166 -10.17 2.27 -20.40
C LYS A 166 -10.74 2.98 -21.62
N ARG A 167 -10.11 2.87 -22.80
CA ARG A 167 -10.62 3.47 -24.05
C ARG A 167 -12.02 2.96 -24.40
N ARG A 168 -12.27 1.65 -24.26
CA ARG A 168 -13.60 1.09 -24.50
C ARG A 168 -14.63 1.60 -23.50
N ALA A 169 -14.30 1.60 -22.23
CA ALA A 169 -15.18 2.13 -21.18
C ALA A 169 -15.48 3.62 -21.39
N GLU A 170 -14.47 4.43 -21.72
CA GLU A 170 -14.64 5.87 -22.00
C GLU A 170 -15.51 6.10 -23.24
N ALA A 171 -15.29 5.35 -24.33
CA ALA A 171 -16.12 5.47 -25.53
C ALA A 171 -17.57 5.07 -25.27
N ASP A 172 -17.79 4.00 -24.50
CA ASP A 172 -19.11 3.49 -24.15
C ASP A 172 -19.89 4.45 -23.24
N VAL A 173 -19.20 5.09 -22.28
CA VAL A 173 -19.77 6.17 -21.45
C VAL A 173 -20.10 7.40 -22.29
N LEU A 174 -19.24 7.80 -23.22
CA LEU A 174 -19.49 8.94 -24.11
C LEU A 174 -20.69 8.71 -25.04
N SER A 175 -20.88 7.47 -25.54
CA SER A 175 -22.06 7.14 -26.35
C SER A 175 -23.36 7.09 -25.53
N HIS A 176 -23.27 6.86 -24.22
CA HIS A 176 -24.41 6.71 -23.31
C HIS A 176 -24.41 7.79 -22.21
N GLY A 177 -24.35 9.07 -22.61
CA GLY A 177 -24.18 10.21 -21.70
C GLY A 177 -25.35 10.55 -20.76
N SER A 178 -26.39 9.72 -20.65
CA SER A 178 -27.47 9.88 -19.66
C SER A 178 -27.56 8.62 -18.78
N VAL A 179 -27.95 8.79 -17.52
CA VAL A 179 -28.04 7.69 -16.53
C VAL A 179 -28.99 6.60 -17.02
N GLU A 180 -30.11 6.96 -17.65
CA GLU A 180 -31.07 6.00 -18.21
C GLU A 180 -30.44 5.16 -19.33
N ARG A 181 -29.56 5.77 -20.12
CA ARG A 181 -28.85 5.11 -21.22
C ARG A 181 -27.66 4.28 -20.74
N MET A 182 -27.16 4.49 -19.51
CA MET A 182 -26.05 3.70 -18.97
C MET A 182 -26.38 2.20 -18.83
N LYS A 183 -27.67 1.84 -18.72
CA LYS A 183 -28.14 0.43 -18.75
C LYS A 183 -27.83 -0.29 -20.07
N GLN A 184 -27.50 0.45 -21.13
CA GLN A 184 -27.18 -0.05 -22.46
C GLN A 184 -25.67 -0.17 -22.70
N THR A 185 -24.85 0.21 -21.71
CA THR A 185 -23.40 0.03 -21.78
C THR A 185 -23.05 -1.45 -21.72
N SER A 186 -21.90 -1.79 -22.30
CA SER A 186 -21.35 -3.15 -22.38
C SER A 186 -20.78 -3.67 -21.05
N GLY A 187 -20.65 -2.79 -20.04
CA GLY A 187 -20.13 -3.12 -18.71
C GLY A 187 -21.21 -3.54 -17.71
N ALA A 188 -20.78 -4.01 -16.54
CA ALA A 188 -21.70 -4.23 -15.42
C ALA A 188 -22.19 -2.87 -14.86
N TYR A 189 -23.49 -2.63 -14.96
CA TYR A 189 -24.13 -1.41 -14.45
C TYR A 189 -24.87 -1.68 -13.12
N SER A 190 -24.70 -0.79 -12.15
CA SER A 190 -25.45 -0.80 -10.89
C SER A 190 -25.93 0.62 -10.56
N GLU A 191 -27.21 0.75 -10.22
CA GLU A 191 -27.84 2.02 -9.85
C GLU A 191 -28.17 2.01 -8.34
N ILE A 192 -27.83 3.07 -7.62
CA ILE A 192 -28.14 3.25 -6.20
C ILE A 192 -28.92 4.55 -6.02
N GLU A 193 -30.17 4.45 -5.59
CA GLU A 193 -31.00 5.60 -5.23
C GLU A 193 -30.89 5.89 -3.72
N TRP A 194 -30.39 7.08 -3.38
CA TRP A 194 -30.27 7.51 -1.98
C TRP A 194 -31.47 8.38 -1.59
N ILE A 195 -32.33 7.85 -0.72
CA ILE A 195 -33.46 8.60 -0.17
C ILE A 195 -33.02 9.19 1.17
N LYS A 196 -33.02 10.53 1.27
CA LYS A 196 -32.78 11.22 2.54
C LYS A 196 -34.02 11.08 3.42
N SER A 197 -33.91 10.33 4.51
CA SER A 197 -34.91 10.28 5.58
C SER A 197 -34.50 11.18 6.75
N ASP A 198 -35.43 11.94 7.32
CA ASP A 198 -35.20 12.74 8.54
C ASP A 198 -35.25 11.90 9.83
N GLU A 199 -35.51 10.59 9.73
CA GLU A 199 -35.48 9.67 10.86
C GLU A 199 -34.05 9.29 11.26
N LYS A 200 -33.77 9.27 12.57
CA LYS A 200 -32.48 8.82 13.11
C LYS A 200 -32.29 7.33 12.80
N PRO A 201 -31.17 6.93 12.16
CA PRO A 201 -30.96 5.53 11.80
C PRO A 201 -30.79 4.67 13.05
N VAL A 202 -31.46 3.52 13.06
CA VAL A 202 -31.19 2.44 14.04
C VAL A 202 -29.82 1.84 13.69
N VAL A 203 -28.87 1.95 14.62
CA VAL A 203 -27.51 1.42 14.47
C VAL A 203 -27.57 -0.07 14.11
N GLY A 204 -26.98 -0.46 12.98
CA GLY A 204 -26.76 -1.87 12.61
C GLY A 204 -27.54 -2.43 11.41
N LYS A 205 -28.43 -1.65 10.76
CA LYS A 205 -29.09 -2.08 9.50
C LYS A 205 -28.79 -1.13 8.35
N GLY A 206 -27.62 -1.30 7.72
CA GLY A 206 -27.35 -0.70 6.41
C GLY A 206 -28.03 -1.51 5.29
N PRO A 207 -28.45 -0.90 4.17
CA PRO A 207 -28.95 -1.63 3.01
C PRO A 207 -27.86 -2.58 2.49
N ARG A 208 -28.20 -3.85 2.32
CA ARG A 208 -27.31 -4.82 1.64
C ARG A 208 -27.35 -4.49 0.15
N LEU A 209 -26.21 -4.17 -0.46
CA LEU A 209 -26.12 -3.90 -1.89
C LEU A 209 -26.64 -5.12 -2.69
N PRO A 210 -27.43 -4.91 -3.75
CA PRO A 210 -27.87 -5.99 -4.62
C PRO A 210 -26.66 -6.63 -5.30
N SER A 211 -26.63 -7.98 -5.33
CA SER A 211 -25.60 -8.74 -6.04
C SER A 211 -25.61 -8.40 -7.53
N PRO A 212 -24.45 -8.30 -8.20
CA PRO A 212 -24.41 -8.07 -9.64
C PRO A 212 -25.10 -9.23 -10.35
N GLN A 213 -26.09 -8.92 -11.18
CA GLN A 213 -26.73 -9.91 -12.05
C GLN A 213 -25.73 -10.29 -13.14
N LEU A 214 -25.26 -11.54 -13.12
CA LEU A 214 -24.47 -12.12 -14.21
C LEU A 214 -25.35 -12.16 -15.45
N ALA A 215 -25.01 -11.35 -16.46
CA ALA A 215 -25.63 -11.43 -17.78
C ALA A 215 -25.38 -12.84 -18.34
N GLY A 216 -26.49 -13.50 -18.71
CA GLY A 216 -26.51 -14.89 -19.16
C GLY A 216 -25.66 -15.13 -20.40
N GLU A 217 -25.16 -16.37 -20.46
CA GLU A 217 -24.56 -16.99 -21.63
C GLU A 217 -25.50 -16.89 -22.86
N VAL A 218 -24.91 -16.56 -24.00
CA VAL A 218 -25.41 -16.95 -25.34
C VAL A 218 -24.23 -17.50 -26.12
#